data_AF-A0AAD9CNI7-F1
#
_entry.id   AF-A0AAD9CNI7-F1
#
_cell.length_a   1.000
_cell.length_b   1.000
_cell.length_c   1.000
_cell.angle_alpha   90.00
_cell.angle_beta   90.00
_cell.angle_gamma   90.00
#
_symmetry.space_group_name_H-M   'P 1'
#
loop_
_entity.id
_entity.type
_entity.pdbx_description
1 polymer ?
#
loop_
_entity_poly.entity_id
_entity_poly.type
_entity_poly.pdbx_seq_one_letter_code
_entity_poly.pdbx_strand_id
1 'polypeptide(L)'
;MTNLQGGRSVANWSDVDATDIRAYIGLLILAGVYKLKGKSTRSLWDDHSGRAIFRATMTHTKFRLMNTTLRFDDKLMRPSRHREDKLAPIRSLWEKWTHHLTMLFNPGEDVCVDEQLVPFRGRCKF
;
A
#
# COMPACT_ATOMS: atom_id res chain seq x y z
N MET A 1 6.34 -11.01 1.19
CA MET A 1 5.02 -11.48 0.70
C MET A 1 4.73 -11.02 -0.72
N THR A 2 5.04 -9.76 -1.07
CA THR A 2 4.92 -9.26 -2.46
C THR A 2 5.66 -10.12 -3.49
N ASN A 3 6.96 -10.41 -3.29
CA ASN A 3 7.72 -11.27 -4.23
C ASN A 3 7.15 -12.68 -4.35
N LEU A 4 6.69 -13.26 -3.23
CA LEU A 4 6.01 -14.55 -3.23
C LEU A 4 4.72 -14.53 -4.07
N GLN A 5 3.91 -13.47 -3.97
CA GLN A 5 2.73 -13.28 -4.80
C GLN A 5 3.11 -13.06 -6.27
N GLY A 6 4.11 -12.23 -6.52
CA GLY A 6 4.59 -11.90 -7.85
C GLY A 6 5.06 -13.13 -8.61
N GLY A 7 5.95 -13.93 -8.02
CA GLY A 7 6.43 -15.18 -8.60
C GLY A 7 5.34 -16.22 -8.87
N ARG A 8 4.21 -16.17 -8.15
CA ARG A 8 3.06 -17.07 -8.38
C ARG A 8 2.09 -16.58 -9.47
N SER A 9 2.07 -15.29 -9.78
CA SER A 9 0.95 -14.69 -10.54
C SER A 9 1.35 -13.83 -11.74
N VAL A 10 2.65 -13.59 -11.94
CA VAL A 10 3.17 -12.71 -12.98
C VAL A 10 4.27 -13.44 -13.75
N ALA A 11 4.09 -13.56 -15.06
CA ALA A 11 5.13 -14.10 -15.94
C ALA A 11 6.37 -13.18 -15.93
N ASN A 12 7.56 -13.78 -15.93
CA ASN A 12 8.85 -13.07 -15.87
C ASN A 12 8.96 -12.11 -14.68
N TRP A 13 8.48 -12.54 -13.52
CA TRP A 13 8.52 -11.74 -12.29
C TRP A 13 9.95 -11.30 -11.96
N SER A 14 10.11 -10.00 -11.70
CA SER A 14 11.32 -9.42 -11.14
C SER A 14 11.04 -9.02 -9.70
N ASP A 15 11.93 -9.43 -8.80
CA ASP A 15 11.76 -9.18 -7.38
C ASP A 15 11.73 -7.68 -7.07
N VAL A 16 10.79 -7.32 -6.19
CA VAL A 16 10.64 -5.98 -5.63
C VAL A 16 11.52 -5.90 -4.40
N ASP A 17 12.44 -4.94 -4.39
CA ASP A 17 13.33 -4.69 -3.27
C ASP A 17 12.83 -3.52 -2.37
N ALA A 18 13.62 -3.16 -1.37
CA ALA A 18 13.29 -2.06 -0.48
C ALA A 18 13.32 -0.68 -1.18
N THR A 19 14.15 -0.52 -2.21
CA THR A 19 14.23 0.72 -3.00
C THR A 19 12.94 0.93 -3.79
N ASP A 20 12.44 -0.15 -4.40
CA ASP A 20 11.19 -0.15 -5.13
C ASP A 20 9.99 0.19 -4.26
N ILE A 21 9.92 -0.41 -3.06
CA ILE A 21 8.86 -0.10 -2.08
C ILE A 21 8.92 1.37 -1.65
N ARG A 22 10.12 1.91 -1.37
CA ARG A 22 10.29 3.32 -1.01
C ARG A 22 9.89 4.25 -2.16
N ALA A 23 10.31 3.95 -3.38
CA ALA A 23 9.92 4.69 -4.58
C ALA A 23 8.40 4.69 -4.79
N TYR A 24 7.77 3.52 -4.68
CA TYR A 24 6.31 3.37 -4.78
C TYR A 24 5.57 4.20 -3.73
N ILE A 25 5.96 4.09 -2.46
CA ILE A 25 5.35 4.86 -1.36
C ILE A 25 5.59 6.36 -1.57
N GLY A 26 6.79 6.77 -1.98
CA GLY A 26 7.12 8.16 -2.30
C GLY A 26 6.21 8.75 -3.37
N LEU A 27 5.92 7.98 -4.43
CA LEU A 27 4.97 8.40 -5.47
C LEU A 27 3.52 8.52 -4.95
N LEU A 28 3.09 7.65 -4.03
CA LEU A 28 1.77 7.76 -3.40
C LEU A 28 1.66 9.03 -2.52
N ILE A 29 2.68 9.30 -1.72
CA ILE A 29 2.76 10.52 -0.89
C ILE A 29 2.69 11.75 -1.80
N LEU A 30 3.49 11.76 -2.87
CA LEU A 30 3.56 12.87 -3.81
C LEU A 30 2.24 13.08 -4.56
N ALA A 31 1.54 12.00 -4.93
CA ALA A 31 0.20 12.08 -5.51
C ALA A 31 -0.81 12.73 -4.54
N GLY A 32 -0.67 12.47 -3.24
CA GLY A 32 -1.41 13.14 -2.17
C GLY A 32 -1.11 14.65 -2.10
N VAL A 33 0.18 15.03 -2.09
CA VAL A 33 0.62 16.44 -2.09
C VAL A 33 0.03 17.20 -3.28
N TYR A 34 0.06 16.61 -4.47
CA TYR A 34 -0.49 17.21 -5.68
C TYR A 34 -2.01 17.07 -5.82
N LYS A 35 -2.71 16.53 -4.82
CA LYS A 35 -4.17 16.34 -4.80
C LYS A 35 -4.69 15.62 -6.06
N LEU A 36 -3.96 14.59 -6.53
CA LEU A 36 -4.26 13.89 -7.79
C LEU A 36 -5.31 12.78 -7.63
N LYS A 37 -6.11 12.83 -6.55
CA LYS A 37 -7.20 11.88 -6.30
C LYS A 37 -8.18 11.91 -7.46
N GLY A 38 -8.55 10.73 -7.97
CA GLY A 38 -9.49 10.57 -9.09
C GLY A 38 -8.89 10.76 -10.48
N LYS A 39 -7.62 11.18 -10.60
CA LYS A 39 -6.94 11.23 -11.90
C LYS A 39 -6.47 9.84 -12.33
N SER A 40 -6.46 9.59 -13.64
CA SER A 40 -5.99 8.32 -14.19
C SER A 40 -4.48 8.19 -13.96
N THR A 41 -4.00 7.02 -13.52
CA THR A 41 -2.55 6.79 -13.36
C THR A 41 -1.80 7.01 -14.67
N ARG A 42 -2.42 6.80 -15.83
CA ARG A 42 -1.81 7.10 -17.13
C ARG A 42 -1.48 8.59 -17.28
N SER A 43 -2.41 9.48 -16.89
CA SER A 43 -2.16 10.94 -16.96
C SER A 43 -1.03 11.41 -16.05
N LEU A 44 -0.81 10.74 -14.90
CA LEU A 44 0.30 11.07 -14.01
C LEU A 44 1.67 10.77 -14.63
N TRP A 45 1.73 9.77 -15.51
CA TRP A 45 2.95 9.34 -16.21
C TRP A 45 3.08 9.92 -17.63
N ASP A 46 2.10 10.69 -18.09
CA ASP A 46 2.08 11.27 -19.44
C ASP A 46 3.29 12.19 -19.69
N ASP A 47 3.90 12.07 -20.86
CA ASP A 47 5.15 12.75 -21.20
C ASP A 47 5.03 14.27 -21.23
N HIS A 48 3.92 14.80 -21.72
CA HIS A 48 3.66 16.23 -21.88
C HIS A 48 2.91 16.84 -20.69
N SER A 49 1.84 16.18 -20.25
CA SER A 49 0.91 16.70 -19.22
C SER A 49 1.17 16.15 -17.82
N GLY A 50 1.91 15.05 -17.73
CA GLY A 50 2.31 14.42 -16.48
C GLY A 50 3.54 15.11 -15.86
N ARG A 51 3.79 14.81 -14.59
CA ARG A 51 4.94 15.38 -13.88
C ARG A 51 6.15 14.47 -14.06
N ALA A 52 7.26 15.02 -14.56
CA ALA A 52 8.48 14.27 -14.89
C ALA A 52 8.98 13.35 -13.76
N ILE A 53 8.82 13.78 -12.49
CA ILE A 53 9.20 13.01 -11.31
C ILE A 53 8.55 11.62 -11.22
N PHE A 54 7.33 11.43 -11.72
CA PHE A 54 6.69 10.10 -11.72
C PHE A 54 7.43 9.13 -12.63
N ARG A 55 7.72 9.52 -13.87
CA ARG A 55 8.50 8.70 -14.82
C ARG A 55 9.94 8.52 -14.40
N ALA A 56 10.56 9.57 -13.86
CA ALA A 56 11.94 9.55 -13.41
C ALA A 56 12.14 8.59 -12.22
N THR A 57 11.11 8.41 -11.39
CA THR A 57 11.18 7.54 -10.20
C THR A 57 10.87 6.08 -10.55
N MET A 58 9.85 5.82 -11.35
CA MET A 58 9.40 4.46 -11.68
C MET A 58 8.60 4.45 -12.98
N THR A 59 8.71 3.39 -13.79
CA THR A 59 7.87 3.26 -14.99
C THR A 59 6.39 3.06 -14.62
N HIS A 60 5.46 3.50 -15.47
CA HIS A 60 4.02 3.30 -15.26
C HIS A 60 3.68 1.81 -15.13
N THR A 61 4.33 0.97 -15.94
CA THR A 61 4.19 -0.49 -15.91
C THR A 61 4.58 -1.07 -14.56
N LYS A 62 5.74 -0.68 -14.00
CA LYS A 62 6.19 -1.16 -12.68
C LYS A 62 5.27 -0.69 -11.56
N PHE A 63 4.82 0.57 -11.60
CA PHE A 63 3.85 1.08 -10.63
C PHE A 63 2.53 0.29 -10.66
N ARG A 64 1.98 0.03 -11.86
CA ARG A 64 0.77 -0.79 -12.03
C ARG A 64 0.96 -2.21 -11.51
N LEU A 65 2.12 -2.81 -11.79
CA LEU A 65 2.46 -4.15 -11.34
C LEU A 65 2.51 -4.22 -9.81
N MET A 66 3.15 -3.25 -9.15
CA MET A 66 3.19 -3.19 -7.69
C MET A 66 1.79 -3.00 -7.10
N ASN A 67 0.95 -2.17 -7.73
CA ASN A 67 -0.42 -1.93 -7.26
C ASN A 67 -1.30 -3.20 -7.26
N THR A 68 -1.02 -4.19 -8.10
CA THR A 68 -1.78 -5.46 -8.14
C THR A 68 -1.15 -6.57 -7.30
N THR A 69 0.16 -6.51 -7.08
CA THR A 69 0.95 -7.58 -6.44
C THR A 69 1.31 -7.33 -4.98
N LEU A 70 1.17 -6.10 -4.48
CA LEU A 70 1.48 -5.75 -3.08
C LEU A 70 0.71 -6.64 -2.10
N ARG A 71 1.42 -7.35 -1.22
CA ARG A 71 0.84 -8.21 -0.18
C ARG A 71 1.57 -8.02 1.14
N PHE A 72 0.82 -8.17 2.23
CA PHE A 72 1.33 -8.09 3.61
C PHE A 72 1.21 -9.41 4.38
N ASP A 73 0.70 -10.46 3.73
CA ASP A 73 0.49 -11.79 4.31
C ASP A 73 0.57 -12.88 3.22
N ASP A 74 0.77 -14.15 3.61
CA ASP A 74 0.77 -15.28 2.66
C ASP A 74 -0.64 -15.84 2.59
N LYS A 75 -1.24 -15.70 1.41
CA LYS A 75 -2.59 -16.21 1.14
C LYS A 75 -2.73 -17.71 1.46
N LEU A 76 -1.67 -18.51 1.31
CA LEU A 76 -1.72 -19.95 1.58
C LEU A 76 -1.73 -20.30 3.06
N MET A 77 -1.09 -19.49 3.91
CA MET A 77 -1.04 -19.68 5.37
C MET A 77 -2.15 -18.93 6.12
N ARG A 78 -3.00 -18.21 5.39
CA ARG A 78 -4.08 -17.39 5.93
C ARG A 78 -5.39 -18.14 6.31
N PRO A 79 -5.79 -19.28 5.70
CA PRO A 79 -7.13 -19.85 5.91
C PRO A 79 -7.52 -20.18 7.35
N SER A 80 -6.57 -20.60 8.19
CA SER A 80 -6.80 -20.81 9.62
C SER A 80 -7.06 -19.47 10.33
N ARG A 81 -6.14 -18.52 10.20
CA ARG A 81 -6.20 -17.19 10.84
C ARG A 81 -7.41 -16.36 10.39
N HIS A 82 -7.80 -16.42 9.12
CA HIS A 82 -8.90 -15.61 8.58
C HIS A 82 -10.27 -15.98 9.18
N ARG A 83 -10.44 -17.20 9.71
CA ARG A 83 -11.70 -17.59 10.37
C ARG A 83 -11.94 -16.80 11.65
N GLU A 84 -10.86 -16.46 12.35
CA GLU A 84 -10.89 -15.76 13.63
C GLU A 84 -10.62 -14.26 13.48
N ASP A 85 -9.78 -13.88 12.51
CA ASP A 85 -9.36 -12.50 12.27
C ASP A 85 -9.61 -12.07 10.81
N LYS A 86 -10.68 -11.29 10.60
CA LYS A 86 -10.98 -10.67 9.29
C LYS A 86 -9.84 -9.75 8.80
N LEU A 87 -8.99 -9.24 9.70
CA LEU A 87 -7.86 -8.36 9.40
C LEU A 87 -6.55 -9.12 9.12
N ALA A 88 -6.58 -10.45 9.16
CA ALA A 88 -5.43 -11.31 8.88
C ALA A 88 -4.57 -10.88 7.66
N PRO A 89 -5.15 -10.38 6.52
CA PRO A 89 -4.35 -9.95 5.37
C PRO A 89 -3.35 -8.81 5.65
N ILE A 90 -3.58 -8.00 6.69
CA ILE A 90 -2.72 -6.86 7.06
C ILE A 90 -2.31 -6.86 8.54
N ARG A 91 -2.75 -7.85 9.33
CA ARG A 91 -2.58 -7.92 10.79
C ARG A 91 -1.16 -7.61 11.26
N SER A 92 -0.16 -8.28 10.69
CA SER A 92 1.24 -8.08 11.09
C SER A 92 1.74 -6.66 10.82
N LEU A 93 1.31 -6.03 9.73
CA LEU A 93 1.65 -4.63 9.46
C LEU A 93 0.94 -3.69 10.45
N TRP A 94 -0.34 -3.95 10.70
CA TRP A 94 -1.16 -3.17 11.63
C TRP A 94 -0.57 -3.18 13.05
N GLU A 95 -0.22 -4.35 13.58
CA GLU A 95 0.38 -4.50 14.91
C GLU A 95 1.71 -3.76 15.03
N LYS A 96 2.59 -3.89 14.03
CA LYS A 96 3.87 -3.16 13.99
C LYS A 96 3.66 -1.66 13.97
N TRP A 97 2.68 -1.19 13.19
CA TRP A 97 2.33 0.22 13.10
C TRP A 97 1.83 0.74 14.45
N THR A 98 0.83 0.08 15.05
CA THR A 98 0.27 0.50 16.34
C THR A 98 1.30 0.47 17.47
N HIS A 99 2.18 -0.54 17.48
CA HIS A 99 3.26 -0.63 18.46
C HIS A 99 4.26 0.52 18.33
N HIS A 100 4.63 0.91 17.09
CA HIS A 100 5.52 2.06 16.91
C HIS A 100 4.87 3.38 17.31
N LEU A 101 3.57 3.57 17.06
CA LEU A 101 2.89 4.82 17.44
C LEU A 101 2.97 5.08 18.95
N THR A 102 2.78 4.05 19.79
CA THR A 102 2.89 4.18 21.24
C THR A 102 4.30 4.47 21.74
N MET A 103 5.32 4.11 20.95
CA MET A 103 6.73 4.37 21.28
C MET A 103 7.18 5.77 20.85
N LEU A 104 6.56 6.34 19.82
CA LEU A 104 6.97 7.61 19.23
C LEU A 104 6.33 8.84 19.90
N PHE A 105 5.23 8.65 20.61
CA PHE A 105 4.49 9.75 21.20
C PHE A 105 3.84 9.33 22.52
N ASN A 106 4.05 10.12 23.57
CA ASN A 106 3.35 9.99 24.83
C ASN A 106 2.25 11.07 24.89
N PRO A 107 0.95 10.70 24.91
CA PRO A 107 -0.13 11.68 24.96
C PRO A 107 -0.12 12.48 26.27
N GLY A 108 -0.65 13.69 26.21
CA GLY A 108 -0.95 14.50 27.40
C GLY A 108 -2.21 14.02 28.12
N GLU A 109 -2.68 14.83 29.07
CA GLU A 109 -3.87 14.52 29.89
C GLU A 109 -5.16 14.44 29.05
N ASP A 110 -5.33 15.36 28.11
CA ASP A 110 -6.53 15.45 27.29
C ASP A 110 -6.42 14.60 26.01
N VAL A 111 -7.14 13.47 26.00
CA VAL A 111 -7.21 12.55 24.85
C VAL A 111 -8.65 12.42 24.37
N CYS A 112 -8.83 12.47 23.05
CA CYS A 112 -10.13 12.26 22.40
C CYS A 112 -10.14 10.90 21.69
N VAL A 113 -11.23 10.15 21.87
CA VAL A 113 -11.52 8.92 21.14
C VAL A 113 -12.71 9.21 20.22
N ASP A 114 -12.49 9.03 18.93
CA ASP A 114 -13.52 9.19 17.90
C ASP A 114 -13.31 8.13 16.81
N GLU A 115 -14.33 7.93 15.99
CA GLU A 115 -14.31 6.97 14.89
C GLU A 115 -13.86 7.61 13.57
N GLN A 116 -13.05 6.86 12.79
CA GLN A 116 -12.67 7.26 11.44
C GLN A 116 -13.20 6.24 10.43
N LEU A 117 -14.04 6.71 9.51
CA LEU A 117 -14.50 5.91 8.37
C LEU A 117 -13.52 6.05 7.20
N VAL A 118 -12.96 4.92 6.77
CA VAL A 118 -12.17 4.83 5.54
C VAL A 118 -13.08 4.37 4.40
N PRO A 119 -13.50 5.27 3.49
CA PRO A 119 -14.47 4.91 2.46
C PRO A 119 -13.89 3.89 1.49
N PHE A 120 -14.59 2.76 1.34
CA PHE A 120 -14.24 1.71 0.40
C PHE A 120 -15.48 1.20 -0.33
N ARG A 121 -15.37 1.04 -1.66
CA ARG A 121 -16.41 0.41 -2.48
C ARG A 121 -15.85 -0.87 -3.08
N GLY A 122 -16.34 -2.01 -2.59
CA GLY A 122 -15.92 -3.34 -3.02
C GLY A 122 -16.36 -4.40 -2.02
N ARG A 123 -16.04 -5.67 -2.26
CA ARG A 123 -16.36 -6.76 -1.34
C ARG A 123 -15.42 -6.70 -0.14
N CYS A 124 -15.91 -6.16 0.96
CA CYS A 124 -15.26 -6.10 2.26
C CYS A 124 -16.12 -6.84 3.28
N LYS A 125 -15.52 -7.60 4.21
CA LYS A 125 -16.25 -8.37 5.24
C LYS A 125 -16.35 -7.65 6.59
N PHE A 126 -15.82 -6.43 6.67
CA PHE A 126 -15.97 -5.53 7.81
C PHE A 126 -17.27 -4.77 7.69
#